data_AF-A0A965IWM8-F1
#
_entry.id   AF-A0A965IWM8-F1
#
_cell.length_a   1.000
_cell.length_b   1.000
_cell.length_c   1.000
_cell.angle_alpha   90.00
_cell.angle_beta   90.00
_cell.angle_gamma   90.00
#
_symmetry.space_group_name_H-M   'P 1'
#
loop_
_entity.id
_entity.type
_entity.pdbx_description
1 polymer ?
#
loop_
_entity_poly.entity_id
_entity_poly.type
_entity_poly.pdbx_seq_one_letter_code
_entity_poly.pdbx_strand_id
1 'polypeptide(L)'
;MNEPIAGTQEWLDLVIEDVVDPDRVIIDTHHHLWRAGAGMNYTLDDLLADVNDGHNIECTVFMECGSTYDADAPSHLAPIGETRFIAGENSRDPRRTIRALVGKADLTLENLDEVLDAHVAAANGMFRGIRDALSRADHPDVLSIPGRGAVDKYKDPDFVRGVRRLGERGLTYDTWHYHYQNQEFVSLARAVPGTTMVFDHFGTPLGVGPYASQREEIFE
;
A
#
# COMPACT_ATOMS: atom_id res chain seq x y z
N MET A 1 32.79 -20.06 3.13
CA MET A 1 32.11 -18.85 2.64
C MET A 1 30.88 -18.68 3.52
N ASN A 2 30.63 -17.47 4.03
CA ASN A 2 29.44 -17.22 4.85
C ASN A 2 28.19 -17.34 3.96
N GLU A 3 27.10 -17.88 4.51
CA GLU A 3 25.81 -17.87 3.84
C GLU A 3 25.35 -16.41 3.61
N PRO A 4 24.78 -16.08 2.44
CA PRO A 4 24.22 -14.75 2.19
C PRO A 4 23.15 -14.40 3.23
N ILE A 5 23.09 -13.13 3.61
CA ILE A 5 22.11 -12.63 4.58
C ILE A 5 20.81 -12.33 3.83
N ALA A 6 19.67 -12.84 4.32
CA ALA A 6 18.38 -12.61 3.70
C ALA A 6 18.11 -11.11 3.47
N GLY A 7 17.74 -10.76 2.24
CA GLY A 7 17.49 -9.38 1.82
C GLY A 7 18.72 -8.59 1.33
N THR A 8 19.93 -9.18 1.29
CA THR A 8 21.08 -8.56 0.61
C THR A 8 21.15 -8.93 -0.88
N GLN A 9 21.91 -8.18 -1.66
CA GLN A 9 22.10 -8.48 -3.09
C GLN A 9 22.71 -9.88 -3.28
N GLU A 10 23.67 -10.29 -2.44
CA GLU A 10 24.25 -11.63 -2.53
C GLU A 10 23.22 -12.75 -2.29
N TRP A 11 22.15 -12.46 -1.53
CA TRP A 11 21.04 -13.38 -1.33
C TRP A 11 20.08 -13.39 -2.51
N LEU A 12 19.77 -12.21 -3.09
CA LEU A 12 18.94 -12.10 -4.29
C LEU A 12 19.58 -12.79 -5.50
N ASP A 13 20.91 -12.67 -5.66
CA ASP A 13 21.67 -13.26 -6.77
C ASP A 13 21.81 -14.79 -6.68
N LEU A 14 21.29 -15.45 -5.63
CA LEU A 14 21.32 -16.91 -5.49
C LEU A 14 20.49 -17.62 -6.57
N VAL A 15 19.43 -16.97 -7.07
CA VAL A 15 18.55 -17.51 -8.10
C VAL A 15 18.21 -16.39 -9.08
N ILE A 16 18.55 -16.60 -10.35
CA ILE A 16 18.12 -15.74 -11.45
C ILE A 16 17.14 -16.54 -12.29
N GLU A 17 15.92 -16.03 -12.43
CA GLU A 17 14.86 -16.65 -13.23
C GLU A 17 14.83 -16.06 -14.64
N ASP A 18 14.45 -16.86 -15.63
CA ASP A 18 14.27 -16.38 -17.00
C ASP A 18 13.02 -15.48 -17.08
N VAL A 19 13.15 -14.34 -17.78
CA VAL A 19 12.02 -13.43 -18.03
C VAL A 19 10.97 -14.12 -18.90
N VAL A 20 9.77 -14.31 -18.35
CA VAL A 20 8.63 -14.88 -19.07
C VAL A 20 7.80 -13.78 -19.74
N ASP A 21 7.43 -13.98 -21.01
CA ASP A 21 6.61 -13.07 -21.82
C ASP A 21 7.14 -11.61 -21.79
N PRO A 22 8.39 -11.37 -22.24
CA PRO A 22 9.08 -10.09 -22.06
C PRO A 22 8.38 -8.92 -22.76
N ASP A 23 7.59 -9.18 -23.81
CA ASP A 23 6.85 -8.14 -24.53
C ASP A 23 5.52 -7.77 -23.85
N ARG A 24 5.09 -8.50 -22.81
CA ARG A 24 3.85 -8.24 -22.07
C ARG A 24 3.94 -6.89 -21.37
N VAL A 25 3.13 -5.94 -21.84
CA VAL A 25 2.91 -4.68 -21.13
C VAL A 25 2.34 -4.96 -19.74
N ILE A 26 3.03 -4.46 -18.72
CA ILE A 26 2.66 -4.60 -17.31
C ILE A 26 2.55 -3.21 -16.68
N ILE A 27 1.54 -3.05 -15.83
CA ILE A 27 1.48 -1.98 -14.84
C ILE A 27 1.63 -2.67 -13.49
N ASP A 28 2.69 -2.35 -12.75
CA ASP A 28 2.81 -2.81 -11.37
C ASP A 28 1.98 -1.91 -10.46
N THR A 29 0.84 -2.42 -10.01
CA THR A 29 -0.15 -1.63 -9.26
C THR A 29 0.14 -1.53 -7.76
N HIS A 30 1.21 -2.13 -7.25
CA HIS A 30 1.48 -2.10 -5.80
C HIS A 30 2.96 -2.30 -5.49
N HIS A 31 3.67 -1.19 -5.27
CA HIS A 31 4.98 -1.20 -4.64
C HIS A 31 5.07 -0.15 -3.53
N HIS A 32 6.10 -0.26 -2.71
CA HIS A 32 6.44 0.69 -1.66
C HIS A 32 7.84 1.23 -1.93
N LEU A 33 8.14 2.40 -1.37
CA LEU A 33 9.44 3.06 -1.54
C LEU A 33 9.79 3.74 -0.21
N TRP A 34 11.03 3.56 0.24
CA TRP A 34 11.59 4.15 1.46
C TRP A 34 12.89 4.89 1.16
N ARG A 35 13.28 5.77 2.08
CA ARG A 35 14.57 6.47 1.97
C ARG A 35 15.73 5.55 2.29
N ALA A 36 16.86 5.80 1.63
CA ALA A 36 18.13 5.19 2.00
C ALA A 36 18.43 5.37 3.49
N GLY A 37 18.75 4.26 4.17
CA GLY A 37 19.06 4.24 5.60
C GLY A 37 17.85 4.28 6.54
N ALA A 38 16.62 4.19 6.02
CA ALA A 38 15.44 3.88 6.82
C ALA A 38 15.45 2.40 7.27
N GLY A 39 14.55 2.03 8.18
CA GLY A 39 14.47 0.66 8.70
C GLY A 39 14.16 -0.39 7.62
N MET A 40 13.23 -0.09 6.71
CA MET A 40 13.06 -0.79 5.43
C MET A 40 13.75 0.05 4.35
N ASN A 41 14.54 -0.58 3.48
CA ASN A 41 15.33 0.11 2.46
C ASN A 41 14.93 -0.40 1.07
N TYR A 42 14.29 0.46 0.28
CA TYR A 42 14.02 0.23 -1.14
C TYR A 42 13.77 1.60 -1.79
N THR A 43 14.75 2.08 -2.54
CA THR A 43 14.83 3.44 -3.06
C THR A 43 14.30 3.52 -4.50
N LEU A 44 14.24 4.73 -5.07
CA LEU A 44 13.94 4.88 -6.49
C LEU A 44 14.98 4.16 -7.38
N ASP A 45 16.25 4.16 -6.98
CA ASP A 45 17.31 3.53 -7.79
C ASP A 45 17.12 2.00 -7.82
N ASP A 46 16.68 1.42 -6.69
CA ASP A 46 16.29 -0.01 -6.61
C ASP A 46 15.06 -0.29 -7.47
N LEU A 47 14.01 0.54 -7.37
CA LEU A 47 12.83 0.43 -8.24
C LEU A 47 13.22 0.48 -9.73
N LEU A 48 14.08 1.42 -10.12
CA LEU A 48 14.53 1.57 -11.49
C LEU A 48 15.40 0.40 -11.95
N ALA A 49 16.14 -0.26 -11.07
CA ALA A 49 16.83 -1.50 -11.41
C ALA A 49 15.80 -2.60 -11.73
N ASP A 50 14.83 -2.81 -10.85
CA ASP A 50 13.82 -3.88 -10.98
C ASP A 50 12.93 -3.70 -12.21
N VAL A 51 12.42 -2.49 -12.47
CA VAL A 51 11.55 -2.24 -13.64
C VAL A 51 12.30 -2.26 -14.98
N ASN A 52 13.64 -2.38 -14.95
CA ASN A 52 14.48 -2.51 -16.14
C ASN A 52 15.17 -3.88 -16.23
N ASP A 53 14.79 -4.86 -15.38
CA ASP A 53 15.39 -6.20 -15.35
C ASP A 53 14.79 -7.18 -16.38
N GLY A 54 14.16 -6.64 -17.42
CA GLY A 54 13.76 -7.37 -18.63
C GLY A 54 12.25 -7.57 -18.83
N HIS A 55 11.43 -7.47 -17.78
CA HIS A 55 9.98 -7.37 -17.94
C HIS A 55 9.58 -6.01 -18.51
N ASN A 56 8.56 -5.97 -19.39
CA ASN A 56 8.04 -4.72 -19.95
C ASN A 56 7.08 -4.00 -18.97
N ILE A 57 7.66 -3.43 -17.91
CA ILE A 57 6.95 -2.57 -16.95
C ILE A 57 6.84 -1.15 -17.51
N GLU A 58 5.65 -0.75 -17.92
CA GLU A 58 5.40 0.59 -18.47
C GLU A 58 5.31 1.65 -17.38
N CYS A 59 4.66 1.31 -16.26
CA CYS A 59 4.54 2.19 -15.12
C CYS A 59 4.15 1.46 -13.85
N THR A 60 4.22 2.17 -12.73
CA THR A 60 3.92 1.64 -11.41
C THR A 60 2.97 2.54 -10.61
N VAL A 61 2.37 1.99 -9.56
CA VAL A 61 1.55 2.71 -8.58
C VAL A 61 2.19 2.57 -7.20
N PHE A 62 2.53 3.71 -6.59
CA PHE A 62 3.05 3.76 -5.23
C PHE A 62 1.91 3.60 -4.22
N MET A 63 2.16 2.80 -3.18
CA MET A 63 1.24 2.57 -2.08
C MET A 63 1.83 3.07 -0.74
N GLU A 64 1.06 3.84 0.04
CA GLU A 64 1.51 4.35 1.34
C GLU A 64 2.04 3.24 2.25
N CYS A 65 3.14 3.55 2.95
CA CYS A 65 3.79 2.62 3.88
C CYS A 65 4.27 3.31 5.16
N GLY A 66 3.80 4.53 5.44
CA GLY A 66 4.21 5.28 6.62
C GLY A 66 5.61 5.86 6.55
N SER A 67 6.21 5.93 5.37
CA SER A 67 7.55 6.47 5.20
C SER A 67 7.51 7.99 5.18
N THR A 68 8.51 8.65 5.77
CA THR A 68 8.76 10.08 5.54
C THR A 68 7.60 11.04 5.89
N TYR A 69 6.77 10.67 6.87
CA TYR A 69 5.76 11.59 7.41
C TYR A 69 6.41 12.86 7.96
N ASP A 70 5.73 13.98 7.76
CA ASP A 70 6.17 15.29 8.22
C ASP A 70 5.92 15.42 9.72
N ALA A 71 6.96 15.24 10.52
CA ALA A 71 6.88 15.26 11.98
C ALA A 71 6.57 16.66 12.56
N ASP A 72 6.78 17.73 11.77
CA ASP A 72 6.53 19.10 12.18
C ASP A 72 5.14 19.59 11.76
N ALA A 73 4.43 18.83 10.92
CA ALA A 73 3.07 19.14 10.49
C ALA A 73 2.02 18.72 11.55
N PRO A 74 0.82 19.32 11.53
CA PRO A 74 -0.33 18.77 12.26
C PRO A 74 -0.53 17.29 11.93
N SER A 75 -0.92 16.49 12.92
CA SER A 75 -0.96 15.01 12.81
C SER A 75 -1.75 14.49 11.60
N HIS A 76 -2.89 15.13 11.27
CA HIS A 76 -3.72 14.75 10.12
C HIS A 76 -3.12 15.14 8.76
N LEU A 77 -2.12 16.04 8.74
CA LEU A 77 -1.38 16.45 7.54
C LEU A 77 0.02 15.82 7.44
N ALA A 78 0.50 15.18 8.51
CA ALA A 78 1.80 14.50 8.51
C ALA A 78 2.00 13.54 7.32
N PRO A 79 0.99 12.76 6.88
CA PRO A 79 1.15 11.86 5.72
C PRO A 79 1.45 12.54 4.37
N ILE A 80 1.18 13.84 4.25
CA ILE A 80 1.48 14.58 3.01
C ILE A 80 3.00 14.68 2.82
N GLY A 81 3.80 14.54 3.88
CA GLY A 81 5.25 14.38 3.81
C GLY A 81 5.68 13.24 2.89
N GLU A 82 5.03 12.08 2.99
CA GLU A 82 5.28 10.92 2.12
C GLU A 82 4.92 11.23 0.67
N THR A 83 3.78 11.88 0.46
CA THR A 83 3.32 12.23 -0.89
C THR A 83 4.30 13.19 -1.58
N ARG A 84 4.81 14.20 -0.86
CA ARG A 84 5.83 15.11 -1.38
C ARG A 84 7.15 14.38 -1.65
N PHE A 85 7.54 13.46 -0.77
CA PHE A 85 8.75 12.65 -0.95
C PHE A 85 8.67 11.83 -2.25
N ILE A 86 7.59 11.08 -2.46
CA ILE A 86 7.40 10.28 -3.68
C ILE A 86 7.31 11.14 -4.93
N ALA A 87 6.61 12.28 -4.87
CA ALA A 87 6.57 13.23 -5.99
C ALA A 87 7.96 13.81 -6.31
N GLY A 88 8.80 14.01 -5.29
CA GLY A 88 10.19 14.43 -5.43
C GLY A 88 11.07 13.35 -6.06
N GLU A 89 11.00 12.12 -5.56
CA GLU A 89 11.73 10.98 -6.10
C GLU A 89 11.37 10.72 -7.56
N ASN A 90 10.08 10.62 -7.87
CA ASN A 90 9.61 10.44 -9.24
C ASN A 90 10.00 11.63 -10.16
N SER A 91 10.43 12.76 -9.61
CA SER A 91 10.99 13.87 -10.39
C SER A 91 12.44 13.72 -10.80
N ARG A 92 13.17 12.81 -10.17
CA ARG A 92 14.51 12.40 -10.58
C ARG A 92 14.48 11.41 -11.74
N ASP A 93 13.38 10.69 -11.92
CA ASP A 93 13.18 9.75 -13.03
C ASP A 93 12.66 10.47 -14.29
N PRO A 94 13.42 10.49 -15.40
CA PRO A 94 12.97 11.07 -16.66
C PRO A 94 11.70 10.42 -17.26
N ARG A 95 11.48 9.11 -17.01
CA ARG A 95 10.32 8.38 -17.53
C ARG A 95 9.05 8.62 -16.72
N ARG A 96 9.17 9.11 -15.49
CA ARG A 96 8.06 9.22 -14.54
C ARG A 96 7.36 7.87 -14.34
N THR A 97 8.17 6.84 -14.05
CA THR A 97 7.78 5.44 -13.90
C THR A 97 6.62 5.29 -12.91
N ILE A 98 6.65 6.02 -11.78
CA ILE A 98 5.53 6.05 -10.83
C ILE A 98 4.43 6.93 -11.44
N ARG A 99 3.32 6.34 -11.87
CA ARG A 99 2.25 7.05 -12.58
C ARG A 99 1.08 7.46 -11.70
N ALA A 100 0.91 6.76 -10.58
CA ALA A 100 -0.08 7.08 -9.57
C ALA A 100 0.47 6.85 -8.17
N LEU A 101 -0.15 7.52 -7.19
CA LEU A 101 0.05 7.21 -5.78
C LEU A 101 -1.28 7.06 -5.06
N VAL A 102 -1.28 6.16 -4.10
CA VAL A 102 -2.32 5.99 -3.07
C VAL A 102 -1.71 6.42 -1.74
N GLY A 103 -2.24 7.50 -1.16
CA GLY A 103 -1.70 8.12 0.06
C GLY A 103 -2.39 7.62 1.33
N LYS A 104 -2.04 8.22 2.47
CA LYS A 104 -2.68 7.94 3.77
C LYS A 104 -3.52 9.13 4.25
N ALA A 105 -4.69 8.85 4.79
CA ALA A 105 -5.50 9.79 5.57
C ALA A 105 -6.29 9.02 6.64
N ASP A 106 -6.60 9.68 7.75
CA ASP A 106 -7.61 9.18 8.67
C ASP A 106 -9.00 9.50 8.10
N LEU A 107 -9.70 8.48 7.62
CA LEU A 107 -11.00 8.65 6.98
C LEU A 107 -12.13 8.95 7.96
N THR A 108 -11.89 8.95 9.27
CA THR A 108 -12.89 9.36 10.28
C THR A 108 -13.01 10.88 10.42
N LEU A 109 -12.05 11.65 9.91
CA LEU A 109 -12.00 13.10 10.09
C LEU A 109 -13.24 13.81 9.52
N GLU A 110 -13.73 14.81 10.26
CA GLU A 110 -14.78 15.71 9.77
C GLU A 110 -14.28 16.58 8.62
N ASN A 111 -13.05 17.10 8.74
CA ASN A 111 -12.37 17.92 7.73
C ASN A 111 -11.52 17.09 6.74
N LEU A 112 -11.94 15.88 6.38
CA LEU A 112 -11.19 14.99 5.48
C LEU A 112 -10.80 15.66 4.15
N ASP A 113 -11.66 16.51 3.60
CA ASP A 113 -11.40 17.20 2.32
C ASP A 113 -10.11 18.05 2.34
N GLU A 114 -9.75 18.63 3.48
CA GLU A 114 -8.49 19.38 3.63
C GLU A 114 -7.27 18.49 3.39
N VAL A 115 -7.29 17.28 3.95
CA VAL A 115 -6.22 16.27 3.79
C VAL A 115 -6.15 15.81 2.34
N LEU A 116 -7.30 15.56 1.71
CA LEU A 116 -7.36 15.13 0.31
C LEU A 116 -6.85 16.23 -0.64
N ASP A 117 -7.22 17.49 -0.40
CA ASP A 117 -6.76 18.62 -1.20
C ASP A 117 -5.24 18.83 -1.04
N ALA A 118 -4.72 18.64 0.17
CA ALA A 118 -3.28 18.70 0.43
C ALA A 118 -2.50 17.60 -0.31
N HIS A 119 -3.04 16.38 -0.38
CA HIS A 119 -2.48 15.30 -1.20
C HIS A 119 -2.49 15.64 -2.69
N VAL A 120 -3.63 16.13 -3.21
CA VAL A 120 -3.74 16.55 -4.62
C VAL A 120 -2.68 17.60 -4.97
N ALA A 121 -2.49 18.60 -4.10
CA ALA A 121 -1.50 19.66 -4.30
C ALA A 121 -0.06 19.13 -4.26
N ALA A 122 0.24 18.17 -3.38
CA ALA A 122 1.58 17.62 -3.20
C ALA A 122 1.99 16.58 -4.26
N ALA A 123 1.02 15.89 -4.86
CA ALA A 123 1.24 14.70 -5.65
C ALA A 123 1.68 14.92 -7.11
N ASN A 124 1.77 16.18 -7.58
CA ASN A 124 2.05 16.49 -8.98
C ASN A 124 1.14 15.74 -9.97
N GLY A 125 -0.15 15.61 -9.64
CA GLY A 125 -1.14 14.94 -10.49
C GLY A 125 -1.19 13.41 -10.37
N MET A 126 -0.38 12.79 -9.51
CA MET A 126 -0.35 11.33 -9.32
C MET A 126 -1.41 10.80 -8.35
N PHE A 127 -2.04 11.64 -7.51
CA PHE A 127 -2.91 11.17 -6.43
C PHE A 127 -4.17 10.48 -6.95
N ARG A 128 -4.43 9.23 -6.53
CA ARG A 128 -5.58 8.43 -6.99
C ARG A 128 -6.42 7.82 -5.89
N GLY A 129 -5.95 7.78 -4.66
CA GLY A 129 -6.69 7.11 -3.59
C GLY A 129 -6.08 7.28 -2.23
N ILE A 130 -6.78 6.74 -1.23
CA ILE A 130 -6.29 6.58 0.12
C ILE A 130 -6.25 5.10 0.46
N ARG A 131 -5.13 4.66 1.04
CA ARG A 131 -5.06 3.41 1.78
C ARG A 131 -5.20 3.70 3.26
N ASP A 132 -6.09 2.94 3.89
CA ASP A 132 -6.14 2.82 5.34
C ASP A 132 -6.09 1.34 5.68
N ALA A 133 -4.88 0.84 5.96
CA ALA A 133 -4.66 -0.55 6.34
C ALA A 133 -5.32 -0.85 7.69
N LEU A 134 -6.27 -1.79 7.68
CA LEU A 134 -7.08 -2.16 8.85
C LEU A 134 -6.73 -3.55 9.39
N SER A 135 -5.64 -4.15 8.89
CA SER A 135 -5.08 -5.40 9.40
C SER A 135 -4.98 -5.38 10.92
N ARG A 136 -5.55 -6.40 11.56
CA ARG A 136 -5.46 -6.59 13.00
C ARG A 136 -5.42 -8.08 13.33
N ALA A 137 -4.30 -8.54 13.86
CA ALA A 137 -4.08 -9.93 14.21
C ALA A 137 -4.93 -10.39 15.41
N ASP A 138 -5.61 -11.52 15.29
CA ASP A 138 -6.18 -12.26 16.43
C ASP A 138 -5.07 -12.90 17.29
N HIS A 139 -3.98 -13.33 16.65
CA HIS A 139 -2.80 -13.91 17.27
C HIS A 139 -1.55 -13.08 16.93
N PRO A 140 -1.37 -11.89 17.54
CA PRO A 140 -0.27 -10.99 17.17
C PRO A 140 1.12 -11.58 17.43
N ASP A 141 1.25 -12.44 18.43
CA ASP A 141 2.55 -12.98 18.87
C ASP A 141 3.19 -13.95 17.85
N VAL A 142 2.43 -14.42 16.86
CA VAL A 142 2.91 -15.38 15.85
C VAL A 142 3.19 -14.75 14.49
N LEU A 143 2.99 -13.43 14.35
CA LEU A 143 3.10 -12.71 13.08
C LEU A 143 4.17 -11.63 13.14
N SER A 144 4.98 -11.52 12.08
CA SER A 144 6.00 -10.47 11.95
C SER A 144 5.39 -9.07 11.82
N ILE A 145 4.20 -8.97 11.24
CA ILE A 145 3.48 -7.69 11.06
C ILE A 145 2.06 -7.87 11.62
N PRO A 146 1.84 -7.80 12.94
CA PRO A 146 0.53 -8.11 13.53
C PRO A 146 -0.59 -7.16 13.11
N GLY A 147 -0.27 -6.00 12.52
CA GLY A 147 -1.27 -4.97 12.22
C GLY A 147 -1.81 -4.30 13.48
N ARG A 148 -2.26 -3.06 13.34
CA ARG A 148 -2.77 -2.24 14.46
C ARG A 148 -4.07 -1.53 14.11
N GLY A 149 -4.85 -2.10 13.19
CA GLY A 149 -6.18 -1.60 12.86
C GLY A 149 -7.06 -1.51 14.12
N ALA A 150 -7.90 -0.48 14.18
CA ALA A 150 -8.87 -0.35 15.25
C ALA A 150 -9.98 -1.41 15.10
N VAL A 151 -10.45 -1.93 16.24
CA VAL A 151 -11.56 -2.88 16.28
C VAL A 151 -12.80 -2.24 15.67
N ASP A 152 -13.53 -3.00 14.84
CA ASP A 152 -14.79 -2.58 14.22
C ASP A 152 -14.71 -1.31 13.37
N LYS A 153 -13.52 -0.85 12.95
CA LYS A 153 -13.37 0.39 12.17
C LYS A 153 -14.13 0.37 10.85
N TYR A 154 -14.32 -0.80 10.24
CA TYR A 154 -15.18 -0.98 9.06
C TYR A 154 -16.65 -0.59 9.31
N LYS A 155 -17.12 -0.64 10.57
CA LYS A 155 -18.49 -0.35 11.00
C LYS A 155 -18.65 1.08 11.53
N ASP A 156 -17.55 1.80 11.72
CA ASP A 156 -17.57 3.17 12.21
C ASP A 156 -18.28 4.07 11.17
N PRO A 157 -19.39 4.74 11.54
CA PRO A 157 -20.14 5.59 10.61
C PRO A 157 -19.30 6.74 10.05
N ASP A 158 -18.33 7.26 10.79
CA ASP A 158 -17.44 8.31 10.31
C ASP A 158 -16.43 7.78 9.30
N PHE A 159 -15.91 6.58 9.54
CA PHE A 159 -15.07 5.88 8.55
C PHE A 159 -15.83 5.60 7.26
N VAL A 160 -17.05 5.05 7.35
CA VAL A 160 -17.92 4.78 6.19
C VAL A 160 -18.23 6.08 5.43
N ARG A 161 -18.45 7.19 6.15
CA ARG A 161 -18.61 8.53 5.55
C ARG A 161 -17.35 8.95 4.78
N GLY A 162 -16.17 8.78 5.36
CA GLY A 162 -14.90 9.09 4.70
C GLY A 162 -14.66 8.26 3.44
N VAL A 163 -14.89 6.95 3.49
CA VAL A 163 -14.77 6.07 2.32
C VAL A 163 -15.75 6.47 1.21
N ARG A 164 -16.99 6.83 1.56
CA ARG A 164 -17.95 7.37 0.59
C ARG A 164 -17.44 8.67 -0.04
N ARG A 165 -16.84 9.54 0.75
CA ARG A 165 -16.28 10.82 0.29
C ARG A 165 -15.17 10.63 -0.73
N LEU A 166 -14.36 9.58 -0.61
CA LEU A 166 -13.36 9.23 -1.63
C LEU A 166 -14.04 8.96 -2.99
N GLY A 167 -15.09 8.13 -3.02
CA GLY A 167 -15.85 7.84 -4.24
C GLY A 167 -16.50 9.08 -4.87
N GLU A 168 -17.07 9.98 -4.05
CA GLU A 168 -17.62 11.26 -4.51
C GLU A 168 -16.57 12.15 -5.19
N ARG A 169 -15.30 12.00 -4.82
CA ARG A 169 -14.15 12.70 -5.43
C ARG A 169 -13.47 11.91 -6.55
N GLY A 170 -13.98 10.73 -6.91
CA GLY A 170 -13.37 9.86 -7.91
C GLY A 170 -12.05 9.22 -7.47
N LEU A 171 -11.83 9.09 -6.16
CA LEU A 171 -10.65 8.46 -5.55
C LEU A 171 -10.96 7.02 -5.12
N THR A 172 -9.94 6.17 -5.09
CA THR A 172 -10.05 4.79 -4.60
C THR A 172 -9.87 4.71 -3.08
N TYR A 173 -10.43 3.65 -2.50
CA TYR A 173 -10.06 3.18 -1.17
C TYR A 173 -9.33 1.84 -1.27
N ASP A 174 -8.16 1.75 -0.67
CA ASP A 174 -7.32 0.55 -0.68
C ASP A 174 -7.16 0.03 0.75
N THR A 175 -7.11 -1.29 0.94
CA THR A 175 -6.95 -1.86 2.28
C THR A 175 -6.21 -3.17 2.29
N TRP A 176 -5.20 -3.22 3.16
CA TRP A 176 -4.61 -4.45 3.65
C TRP A 176 -5.24 -4.86 4.99
N HIS A 177 -5.74 -6.09 5.02
CA HIS A 177 -6.27 -6.76 6.19
C HIS A 177 -6.07 -8.28 6.11
N TYR A 178 -6.44 -9.00 7.16
CA TYR A 178 -6.37 -10.46 7.23
C TYR A 178 -7.68 -11.13 6.83
N HIS A 179 -7.61 -12.38 6.39
CA HIS A 179 -8.71 -13.05 5.67
C HIS A 179 -10.00 -13.18 6.50
N TYR A 180 -9.89 -13.29 7.82
CA TYR A 180 -11.05 -13.29 8.72
C TYR A 180 -11.76 -11.93 8.82
N GLN A 181 -11.14 -10.83 8.38
CA GLN A 181 -11.76 -9.51 8.28
C GLN A 181 -12.47 -9.28 6.92
N ASN A 182 -12.40 -10.23 5.97
CA ASN A 182 -12.98 -10.08 4.62
C ASN A 182 -14.49 -9.76 4.65
N GLN A 183 -15.25 -10.32 5.60
CA GLN A 183 -16.68 -10.04 5.73
C GLN A 183 -16.98 -8.59 6.16
N GLU A 184 -16.07 -7.96 6.91
CA GLU A 184 -16.17 -6.55 7.27
C GLU A 184 -15.92 -5.66 6.04
N PHE A 185 -14.91 -6.02 5.23
CA PHE A 185 -14.65 -5.36 3.95
C PHE A 185 -15.84 -5.46 2.98
N VAL A 186 -16.45 -6.64 2.84
CA VAL A 186 -17.66 -6.85 2.02
C VAL A 186 -18.82 -5.98 2.52
N SER A 187 -18.98 -5.86 3.84
CA SER A 187 -20.02 -5.03 4.44
C SER A 187 -19.81 -3.53 4.13
N LEU A 188 -18.56 -3.05 4.22
CA LEU A 188 -18.20 -1.68 3.82
C LEU A 188 -18.47 -1.44 2.33
N ALA A 189 -18.05 -2.36 1.44
CA ALA A 189 -18.26 -2.23 0.00
C ALA A 189 -19.74 -2.10 -0.36
N ARG A 190 -20.61 -2.84 0.32
CA ARG A 190 -22.08 -2.71 0.18
C ARG A 190 -22.61 -1.36 0.69
N ALA A 191 -21.99 -0.77 1.69
CA ALA A 191 -22.40 0.51 2.27
C ALA A 191 -21.96 1.73 1.42
N VAL A 192 -20.95 1.57 0.56
CA VAL A 192 -20.37 2.63 -0.27
C VAL A 192 -20.26 2.23 -1.75
N PRO A 193 -21.38 1.87 -2.42
CA PRO A 193 -21.34 1.30 -3.77
C PRO A 193 -20.81 2.26 -4.86
N GLY A 194 -20.67 3.55 -4.56
CA GLY A 194 -20.08 4.55 -5.45
C GLY A 194 -18.56 4.71 -5.32
N THR A 195 -17.91 4.00 -4.39
CA THR A 195 -16.45 4.07 -4.18
C THR A 195 -15.80 2.82 -4.75
N THR A 196 -14.81 2.99 -5.63
CA THR A 196 -13.96 1.88 -6.05
C THR A 196 -13.08 1.46 -4.88
N MET A 197 -13.19 0.20 -4.48
CA MET A 197 -12.42 -0.38 -3.38
C MET A 197 -11.46 -1.44 -3.91
N VAL A 198 -10.19 -1.35 -3.51
CA VAL A 198 -9.12 -2.29 -3.87
C VAL A 198 -8.85 -3.20 -2.69
N PHE A 199 -8.81 -4.51 -2.96
CA PHE A 199 -8.61 -5.55 -1.98
C PHE A 199 -7.17 -6.07 -2.06
N ASP A 200 -6.31 -5.59 -1.18
CA ASP A 200 -4.89 -5.90 -1.22
C ASP A 200 -4.65 -7.38 -0.89
N HIS A 201 -3.72 -8.00 -1.61
CA HIS A 201 -3.10 -9.29 -1.26
C HIS A 201 -4.09 -10.42 -0.98
N PHE A 202 -5.25 -10.41 -1.65
CA PHE A 202 -6.34 -11.38 -1.44
C PHE A 202 -6.78 -11.48 0.03
N GLY A 203 -6.64 -10.40 0.79
CA GLY A 203 -6.98 -10.36 2.22
C GLY A 203 -6.02 -11.15 3.08
N THR A 204 -4.78 -11.39 2.64
CA THR A 204 -3.74 -12.03 3.44
C THR A 204 -4.18 -13.35 4.09
N PRO A 205 -4.43 -14.40 3.29
CA PRO A 205 -4.63 -15.76 3.79
C PRO A 205 -3.44 -16.16 4.68
N LEU A 206 -3.71 -16.60 5.91
CA LEU A 206 -2.64 -17.02 6.83
C LEU A 206 -2.45 -18.53 6.77
N GLY A 207 -1.21 -18.97 6.58
CA GLY A 207 -0.83 -20.39 6.54
C GLY A 207 0.14 -20.81 7.66
N VAL A 208 0.28 -20.00 8.70
CA VAL A 208 1.26 -20.19 9.78
C VAL A 208 0.61 -20.14 11.15
N GLY A 209 1.31 -20.62 12.18
CA GLY A 209 0.83 -20.62 13.55
C GLY A 209 -0.50 -21.37 13.69
N PRO A 210 -1.52 -20.79 14.36
CA PRO A 210 -2.83 -21.43 14.53
C PRO A 210 -3.55 -21.78 13.21
N TYR A 211 -3.20 -21.12 12.10
CA TYR A 211 -3.83 -21.30 10.79
C TYR A 211 -3.15 -22.35 9.90
N ALA A 212 -2.05 -22.97 10.35
CA ALA A 212 -1.23 -23.87 9.53
C ALA A 212 -2.00 -25.08 8.96
N SER A 213 -3.04 -25.55 9.66
CA SER A 213 -3.88 -26.68 9.24
C SER A 213 -5.20 -26.25 8.58
N GLN A 214 -5.41 -24.96 8.33
CA GLN A 214 -6.71 -24.41 7.91
C GLN A 214 -6.71 -23.94 6.45
N ARG A 215 -5.74 -24.38 5.64
CA ARG A 215 -5.57 -23.89 4.27
C ARG A 215 -6.87 -23.99 3.46
N GLU A 216 -7.49 -25.15 3.40
CA GLU A 216 -8.72 -25.35 2.61
C GLU A 216 -9.85 -24.45 3.10
N GLU A 217 -10.10 -24.40 4.42
CA GLU A 217 -11.14 -23.56 5.03
C GLU A 217 -10.95 -22.06 4.76
N ILE A 218 -9.71 -21.57 4.70
CA ILE A 218 -9.40 -20.15 4.46
C ILE A 218 -9.71 -19.72 3.01
N PHE A 219 -9.72 -20.66 2.06
CA PHE A 219 -9.98 -20.38 0.64
C PHE A 219 -11.44 -20.58 0.22
N GLU A 220 -12.32 -21.02 1.13
CA GLU A 220 -13.78 -21.14 0.92
C GLU A 220 -14.53 -19.87 1.38
#